data_AF-A0A7U9DE90-F1
#
_entry.id   AF-A0A7U9DE90-F1
#
_cell.length_a   1.000
_cell.length_b   1.000
_cell.length_c   1.000
_cell.angle_alpha   90.00
_cell.angle_beta   90.00
_cell.angle_gamma   90.00
#
_symmetry.space_group_name_H-M   'P 1'
#
loop_
_entity.id
_entity.type
_entity.pdbx_description
1 polymer ?
#
loop_
_entity_poly.entity_id
_entity_poly.type
_entity_poly.pdbx_seq_one_letter_code
_entity_poly.pdbx_strand_id
1 'polypeptide(L)'
;MKKCFIYNDEKSSKFWWIDYEGDSLAVNYGICRQQQLPTNQIIDKVHFVYAGCGVNALSGLQNIANAIYYRNLVGLINVAHQAVLRLSSTSNAINP
;
A
#
# COMPACT_ATOMS: atom_id res chain seq x y z
N MET A 1 10.79 -12.68 -4.57
CA MET A 1 12.28 -12.60 -4.52
C MET A 1 12.69 -12.10 -3.15
N LYS A 2 13.63 -12.78 -2.47
CA LYS A 2 14.15 -12.39 -1.16
C LYS A 2 15.47 -11.63 -1.31
N LYS A 3 15.57 -10.42 -0.76
CA LYS A 3 16.85 -9.68 -0.66
C LYS A 3 17.23 -9.52 0.80
N CYS A 4 18.42 -9.98 1.17
CA CYS A 4 18.97 -9.90 2.51
C CYS A 4 20.10 -8.86 2.55
N PHE A 5 20.16 -8.09 3.63
CA PHE A 5 21.19 -7.10 3.88
C PHE A 5 21.69 -7.27 5.31
N ILE A 6 23.01 -7.21 5.49
CA ILE A 6 23.68 -7.37 6.77
C ILE A 6 24.60 -6.17 6.97
N TYR A 7 24.54 -5.59 8.16
CA TYR A 7 25.39 -4.47 8.57
C TYR A 7 25.96 -4.76 9.96
N ASN A 8 27.29 -4.71 10.08
CA ASN A 8 27.98 -4.92 11.34
C ASN A 8 28.59 -3.61 11.86
N ASP A 9 28.42 -3.38 13.15
CA ASP A 9 29.04 -2.32 13.94
C ASP A 9 29.86 -3.00 15.06
N GLU A 10 30.78 -2.28 15.70
CA GLU A 10 31.56 -2.75 16.87
C GLU A 10 30.70 -3.39 17.96
N LYS A 11 29.43 -2.98 18.10
CA LYS A 11 28.55 -3.41 19.20
C LYS A 11 27.38 -4.29 18.77
N SER A 12 27.15 -4.46 17.46
CA SER A 12 25.96 -5.18 16.99
C SER A 12 26.05 -5.64 15.54
N SER A 13 25.41 -6.76 15.26
CA SER A 13 25.06 -7.19 13.91
C SER A 13 23.60 -6.87 13.64
N LYS A 14 23.32 -6.09 12.59
CA LYS A 14 21.98 -5.76 12.12
C LYS A 14 21.73 -6.51 10.83
N PHE A 15 20.54 -7.07 10.67
CA PHE A 15 20.14 -7.71 9.43
C PHE A 15 18.72 -7.30 9.09
N TRP A 16 18.43 -7.17 7.80
CA TRP A 16 17.08 -7.02 7.32
C TRP A 16 16.89 -7.80 6.03
N TRP A 17 15.68 -8.29 5.82
CA TRP A 17 15.31 -8.88 4.55
C TRP A 17 13.98 -8.32 4.05
N ILE A 18 13.92 -8.24 2.73
CA ILE A 18 12.73 -7.83 2.00
C ILE A 18 12.26 -9.05 1.20
N ASP A 19 11.05 -9.49 1.50
CA ASP A 19 10.36 -10.56 0.81
C ASP A 19 9.22 -9.96 -0.02
N TYR A 20 9.31 -10.13 -1.33
CA TYR A 20 8.24 -9.80 -2.29
C TYR A 20 7.58 -11.08 -2.76
N GLU A 21 6.28 -11.23 -2.46
CA GLU A 21 5.42 -12.33 -2.92
C GLU A 21 4.08 -11.76 -3.41
N GLY A 22 3.85 -11.80 -4.73
CA GLY A 22 2.69 -11.15 -5.36
C GLY A 22 2.61 -9.65 -5.05
N ASP A 23 1.46 -9.19 -4.55
CA ASP A 23 1.20 -7.81 -4.10
C ASP A 23 1.61 -7.54 -2.64
N SER A 24 2.26 -8.51 -1.98
CA SER A 24 2.64 -8.40 -0.57
C SER A 24 4.13 -8.08 -0.43
N LEU A 25 4.41 -7.11 0.44
CA LEU A 25 5.76 -6.68 0.82
C LEU A 25 5.96 -6.98 2.31
N ALA A 26 6.84 -7.91 2.61
CA ALA A 26 7.28 -8.15 3.99
C ALA A 26 8.68 -7.56 4.19
N VAL A 27 8.81 -6.66 5.16
CA VAL A 27 10.09 -6.12 5.62
C VAL A 27 10.35 -6.60 7.04
N ASN A 28 11.49 -7.24 7.22
CA ASN A 28 11.90 -7.77 8.51
C ASN A 28 13.20 -7.13 8.92
N TYR A 29 13.32 -6.75 10.18
CA TYR A 29 14.53 -6.17 10.74
C TYR A 29 14.89 -6.89 12.03
N GLY A 30 16.18 -7.20 12.20
CA GLY A 30 16.70 -7.80 13.41
C GLY A 30 18.04 -7.20 13.83
N ILE A 31 18.28 -7.19 15.14
CA ILE A 31 19.54 -6.75 15.75
C ILE A 31 20.01 -7.83 16.71
N CYS A 32 21.22 -8.32 16.52
CA CYS A 32 21.99 -9.06 17.52
C CYS A 32 22.92 -8.07 18.23
N ARG A 33 22.80 -7.91 19.54
CA ARG A 33 23.77 -7.14 20.34
C ARG A 33 24.68 -8.08 21.10
N GLN A 34 25.98 -7.83 20.98
CA GLN A 34 26.98 -8.46 21.85
C GLN A 34 26.97 -7.71 23.18
N GLN A 35 26.44 -8.33 24.23
CA GLN A 35 26.55 -7.80 25.60
C GLN A 35 27.64 -8.59 26.32
N GLN A 36 28.74 -7.90 26.64
CA GLN A 36 29.77 -8.42 27.52
C GLN A 36 29.23 -8.36 28.96
N LEU A 37 28.91 -9.50 29.56
CA LEU A 37 28.70 -9.56 31.02
C LEU A 37 30.06 -9.48 31.74
N PRO A 38 30.10 -9.07 33.03
CA PRO A 38 31.32 -9.00 33.83
C PRO A 38 32.04 -10.35 34.00
N THR A 39 31.34 -11.47 33.75
CA THR A 39 31.95 -12.78 33.48
C THR A 39 32.09 -12.91 31.98
N ASN A 40 33.28 -13.26 31.49
CA ASN A 40 33.77 -13.30 30.10
C ASN A 40 32.91 -14.12 29.09
N GLN A 41 31.61 -13.84 29.03
CA GLN A 41 30.56 -14.61 28.39
C GLN A 41 29.79 -13.62 27.52
N ILE A 42 29.95 -13.75 26.20
CA ILE A 42 29.20 -12.97 25.22
C ILE A 42 27.82 -13.62 25.12
N ILE A 43 26.78 -12.90 25.55
CA ILE A 43 25.40 -13.31 25.32
C ILE A 43 24.89 -12.53 24.11
N ASP A 44 24.65 -13.22 22.99
CA ASP A 44 24.01 -12.63 21.81
C ASP A 44 22.52 -12.47 22.08
N LYS A 45 22.08 -11.24 22.33
CA LYS A 45 20.65 -10.93 22.47
C LYS A 45 20.08 -10.49 21.13
N VAL A 46 19.19 -11.30 20.56
CA VAL A 46 18.53 -11.01 19.27
C VAL A 46 17.17 -10.37 19.48
N HIS A 47 16.97 -9.19 18.92
CA HIS A 47 15.66 -8.51 18.87
C HIS A 47 15.16 -8.55 17.42
N PHE A 48 13.95 -9.07 17.21
CA PHE A 48 13.28 -9.08 15.90
C PHE A 48 12.12 -8.09 15.90
N VAL A 49 12.01 -7.28 14.84
CA VAL A 49 10.87 -6.41 14.56
C VAL A 49 10.33 -6.77 13.18
N TYR A 50 9.07 -7.21 13.14
CA TYR A 50 8.36 -7.54 11.91
C TYR A 50 7.53 -6.35 11.46
N ALA A 51 7.79 -5.82 10.27
CA ALA A 51 6.99 -4.76 9.64
C ALA A 51 6.52 -5.26 8.26
N GLY A 52 5.45 -6.05 8.25
CA GLY A 52 4.80 -6.48 7.02
C GLY A 52 3.73 -5.49 6.56
N CYS A 53 3.70 -5.16 5.27
CA CYS A 53 2.55 -4.55 4.61
C CYS A 53 1.94 -5.63 3.70
N GLY A 54 1.00 -6.38 4.26
CA GLY A 54 0.25 -7.42 3.54
C GLY A 54 -0.96 -6.80 2.84
N VAL A 55 -1.14 -7.15 1.56
CA VAL A 55 -2.36 -7.04 0.74
C VAL A 55 -3.17 -5.77 0.96
N ASN A 56 -2.94 -4.75 0.12
CA ASN A 56 -3.95 -3.78 -0.38
C ASN A 56 -3.35 -2.60 -1.18
N ALA A 57 -2.06 -2.61 -1.55
CA ALA A 57 -1.55 -1.60 -2.49
C ALA A 57 -2.28 -1.69 -3.85
N LEU A 58 -2.50 -2.92 -4.35
CA LEU A 58 -3.22 -3.14 -5.61
C LEU A 58 -4.74 -2.91 -5.48
N SER A 59 -5.38 -3.35 -4.40
CA SER A 59 -6.81 -3.10 -4.18
C SER A 59 -7.10 -1.62 -3.96
N GLY A 60 -6.19 -0.88 -3.32
CA GLY A 60 -6.23 0.59 -3.25
C GLY A 60 -6.16 1.22 -4.63
N LEU A 61 -5.24 0.75 -5.50
CA LEU A 61 -5.13 1.20 -6.88
C LEU A 61 -6.37 0.88 -7.72
N GLN A 62 -6.92 -0.34 -7.61
CA GLN A 62 -8.14 -0.75 -8.31
C GLN A 62 -9.37 0.03 -7.82
N ASN A 63 -9.45 0.33 -6.53
CA ASN A 63 -10.52 1.14 -5.96
C ASN A 63 -10.47 2.59 -6.50
N ILE A 64 -9.27 3.16 -6.62
CA ILE A 64 -9.08 4.48 -7.25
C ILE A 64 -9.48 4.46 -8.73
N ALA A 65 -9.06 3.45 -9.49
CA ALA A 65 -9.42 3.30 -10.90
C ALA A 65 -10.94 3.16 -11.08
N ASN A 66 -11.59 2.34 -10.26
CA ASN A 66 -13.03 2.15 -10.27
C ASN A 66 -13.76 3.45 -9.88
N ALA A 67 -13.29 4.18 -8.88
CA ALA A 67 -13.87 5.47 -8.48
C ALA A 67 -13.82 6.50 -9.61
N ILE A 68 -12.71 6.58 -10.35
CA ILE A 68 -12.57 7.45 -11.53
C ILE A 68 -13.56 7.03 -12.62
N TYR A 69 -13.64 5.74 -12.93
CA TYR A 69 -14.56 5.19 -13.93
C TYR A 69 -16.02 5.53 -13.60
N TYR A 70 -16.47 5.24 -12.37
CA TYR A 70 -17.84 5.53 -11.93
C TYR A 70 -18.15 7.02 -11.96
N ARG A 71 -17.21 7.89 -11.55
CA ARG A 71 -17.42 9.34 -11.58
C ARG A 71 -17.62 9.87 -12.99
N ASN A 72 -16.87 9.36 -13.97
CA ASN A 72 -17.07 9.71 -15.38
C ASN A 72 -18.41 9.21 -15.91
N LEU A 73 -18.80 7.98 -15.58
CA LEU A 73 -20.06 7.38 -16.03
C LEU A 73 -21.28 8.14 -15.47
N VAL A 74 -21.27 8.49 -14.18
CA VAL A 74 -22.32 9.31 -13.55
C VAL A 74 -22.36 10.72 -14.15
N GLY A 75 -21.20 11.31 -14.47
CA GLY A 75 -21.12 12.60 -15.16
C GLY A 75 -21.78 12.56 -16.55
N LEU A 76 -21.52 11.51 -17.33
CA LEU A 76 -22.13 11.31 -18.65
C LEU A 76 -23.66 11.13 -18.56
N ILE A 77 -24.13 10.34 -17.58
CA ILE A 77 -25.56 10.14 -17.34
C ILE A 77 -26.23 11.48 -16.96
N ASN A 78 -25.58 12.28 -16.12
CA ASN A 78 -26.11 13.59 -15.73
C ASN A 78 -26.21 14.55 -16.92
N VAL A 79 -25.22 14.57 -17.81
CA VAL A 79 -25.26 15.37 -19.05
C VAL A 79 -26.38 14.91 -19.98
N ALA A 80 -26.52 13.59 -20.18
CA ALA A 80 -27.59 13.03 -21.01
C ALA A 80 -28.97 13.38 -20.43
N HIS A 81 -29.15 13.27 -19.12
CA HIS A 81 -30.41 13.59 -18.45
C HIS A 81 -30.75 15.09 -18.59
N GLN A 82 -29.78 15.99 -18.43
CA GLN A 82 -29.99 17.42 -18.66
C GLN A 82 -30.33 17.74 -20.11
N ALA A 83 -29.73 17.05 -21.08
CA ALA A 83 -30.04 17.23 -22.50
C ALA A 83 -31.47 16.79 -22.83
N VAL A 84 -31.90 15.64 -22.29
CA VAL A 84 -33.28 15.14 -22.45
C VAL A 84 -34.28 16.09 -21.81
N LEU A 85 -34.03 16.56 -20.58
CA LEU A 85 -34.89 17.53 -19.90
C LEU A 85 -34.98 18.87 -20.65
N ARG A 86 -33.87 19.33 -21.24
CA ARG A 86 -33.86 20.54 -22.08
C ARG A 86 -34.66 20.33 -23.36
N LEU A 87 -34.49 19.19 -24.03
CA LEU A 87 -35.21 18.87 -25.26
C LEU A 87 -36.72 18.77 -25.03
N SER A 88 -37.16 18.13 -23.95
CA SER A 88 -38.57 18.06 -23.57
C SER A 88 -39.14 19.43 -23.24
N SER A 89 -38.37 20.27 -22.53
CA SER A 89 -38.79 21.65 -22.23
C SER A 89 -38.94 22.48 -23.49
N THR A 90 -38.02 22.36 -24.46
CA THR A 90 -38.12 23.06 -25.75
C THR A 90 -39.26 22.52 -26.61
N SER A 91 -39.53 21.22 -26.57
CA SER A 91 -40.66 20.61 -27.29
C SER A 91 -42.01 21.14 -26.77
N ASN A 92 -42.16 21.23 -25.44
CA ASN A 92 -43.37 21.76 -24.80
C ASN A 92 -43.54 23.28 -25.02
N ALA A 93 -42.46 24.01 -25.32
CA ALA A 93 -42.54 25.43 -25.67
C ALA A 93 -42.92 25.67 -27.14
N ILE A 94 -42.70 24.69 -28.02
CA ILE A 94 -43.01 24.76 -29.46
C ILE A 94 -44.41 24.21 -29.76
N ASN A 95 -44.89 23.22 -28.98
CA ASN A 95 -46.28 22.73 -28.98
C ASN A 95 -46.91 23.00 -27.59
N PRO A 96 -47.51 24.18 -27.34
CA PRO A 96 -48.24 24.46 -26.11
C PRO A 96 -49.55 23.68 -25.98
#